data_AF-A0A4Y2FHI2-F1
#
_entry.id   AF-A0A4Y2FHI2-F1
#
_cell.length_a   1.000
_cell.length_b   1.000
_cell.length_c   1.000
_cell.angle_alpha   90.00
_cell.angle_beta   90.00
_cell.angle_gamma   90.00
#
_symmetry.space_group_name_H-M   'P 1'
#
loop_
_entity.id
_entity.type
_entity.pdbx_description
1 polymer ?
#
loop_
_entity_poly.entity_id
_entity_poly.type
_entity_poly.pdbx_seq_one_letter_code
_entity_poly.pdbx_strand_id
1 'polypeptide(L)'
;MDEKFEMLLAMMKEMKAGQEEMKAGLEKKMEAGQQRMEQVQEEMKDLIRAGKEEMRTHVESQVKGIKDHVDGCIGRMEEEVQDVKGKIEEVQGEVHMKIEEVKSEVQEKMSDLERRLSDLETRPNNVPANPELISTNGWTDFVKASQLLASLRGSAAEVLQGIPADKLTDLTTIEKALESRFGDSHLTQFYRTELKTRRQKPEESLQVLAADVERLMSLAYAECPPDVRESLAAQYFIDAIRDEDTQHSPRFMDAKDLKSALAYSMKYETARTVSKTSRHARSMEIEDNNSRERDDKLEYFLTGWKNY
;
A
#
# COMPACT_ATOMS: atom_id res chain seq x y z
N MET A 1 -30.36 115.57 23.90
CA MET A 1 -31.31 114.46 23.63
C MET A 1 -30.50 113.17 23.68
N ASP A 2 -29.73 112.96 24.76
CA ASP A 2 -28.47 112.20 24.63
C ASP A 2 -28.36 110.98 25.55
N GLU A 3 -28.76 111.07 26.83
CA GLU A 3 -28.56 109.96 27.79
C GLU A 3 -29.39 108.70 27.47
N LYS A 4 -30.64 108.86 27.00
CA LYS A 4 -31.50 107.71 26.65
C LYS A 4 -30.99 106.95 25.42
N PHE A 5 -30.35 107.65 24.48
CA PHE A 5 -29.80 107.06 23.27
C PHE A 5 -28.49 106.30 23.56
N GLU A 6 -27.62 106.88 24.40
CA GLU A 6 -26.41 106.22 24.90
C GLU A 6 -26.73 104.93 25.70
N MET A 7 -27.78 104.95 26.54
CA MET A 7 -28.21 103.76 27.29
C MET A 7 -28.70 102.63 26.36
N LEU A 8 -29.40 102.98 25.27
CA LEU A 8 -29.84 102.01 24.26
C LEU A 8 -28.64 101.39 23.50
N LEU A 9 -27.65 102.21 23.15
CA LEU A 9 -26.42 101.75 22.50
C LEU A 9 -25.59 100.83 23.40
N ALA A 10 -25.51 101.12 24.70
CA ALA A 10 -24.85 100.26 25.68
C ALA A 10 -25.55 98.88 25.79
N MET A 11 -26.88 98.85 25.90
CA MET A 11 -27.65 97.60 25.92
C MET A 11 -27.49 96.77 24.63
N MET A 12 -27.46 97.42 23.45
CA MET A 12 -27.21 96.72 22.19
C MET A 12 -25.81 96.11 22.11
N LYS A 13 -24.79 96.82 22.63
CA LYS A 13 -23.42 96.31 22.71
C LYS A 13 -23.33 95.09 23.65
N GLU A 14 -23.96 95.15 24.82
CA GLU A 14 -24.01 94.03 25.76
C GLU A 14 -24.77 92.82 25.17
N MET A 15 -25.91 93.05 24.52
CA MET A 15 -26.66 91.98 23.86
C MET A 15 -25.84 91.31 22.76
N LYS A 16 -25.13 92.10 21.94
CA LYS A 16 -24.26 91.59 20.89
C LYS A 16 -23.08 90.82 21.48
N ALA A 17 -22.46 91.33 22.55
CA ALA A 17 -21.40 90.63 23.25
C ALA A 17 -21.88 89.28 23.83
N GLY A 18 -23.05 89.26 24.48
CA GLY A 18 -23.66 88.03 24.98
C GLY A 18 -24.03 87.02 23.89
N GLN A 19 -24.42 87.48 22.70
CA GLN A 19 -24.65 86.62 21.53
C GLN A 19 -23.35 86.01 21.00
N GLU A 20 -22.28 86.81 20.89
CA GLU A 20 -20.97 86.31 20.45
C GLU A 20 -20.38 85.32 21.47
N GLU A 21 -20.51 85.59 22.79
CA GLU A 21 -20.12 84.65 23.84
C GLU A 21 -20.92 83.35 23.78
N MET A 22 -22.24 83.44 23.56
CA MET A 22 -23.10 82.26 23.40
C MET A 22 -22.67 81.44 22.17
N LYS A 23 -22.40 82.10 21.04
CA LYS A 23 -21.95 81.47 19.80
C LYS A 23 -20.60 80.77 19.99
N ALA A 24 -19.62 81.47 20.57
CA ALA A 24 -18.30 80.90 20.89
C ALA A 24 -18.39 79.73 21.87
N GLY A 25 -19.29 79.82 22.87
CA GLY A 25 -19.54 78.73 23.82
C GLY A 25 -20.18 77.50 23.17
N LEU A 26 -21.07 77.70 22.18
CA LEU A 26 -21.66 76.62 21.40
C LEU A 26 -20.64 75.96 20.46
N GLU A 27 -19.83 76.76 19.77
CA GLU A 27 -18.77 76.29 18.87
C GLU A 27 -17.74 75.45 19.63
N LYS A 28 -17.24 75.94 20.77
CA LYS A 28 -16.33 75.18 21.64
C LYS A 28 -16.93 73.86 22.13
N LYS A 29 -18.24 73.83 22.43
CA LYS A 29 -18.93 72.57 22.81
C LYS A 29 -19.06 71.61 21.63
N MET A 30 -19.26 72.11 20.42
CA MET A 30 -19.33 71.31 19.20
C MET A 30 -17.97 70.69 18.88
N GLU A 31 -16.90 71.49 18.90
CA GLU A 31 -15.53 71.01 18.72
C GLU A 31 -15.14 69.97 19.77
N ALA A 32 -15.41 70.24 21.06
CA ALA A 32 -15.16 69.27 22.13
C ALA A 32 -16.05 68.01 22.01
N GLY A 33 -17.22 68.12 21.39
CA GLY A 33 -18.08 66.98 21.06
C GLY A 33 -17.47 66.12 19.95
N GLN A 34 -16.99 66.76 18.88
CA GLN A 34 -16.35 66.12 17.75
C GLN A 34 -15.04 65.43 18.15
N GLN A 35 -14.17 66.10 18.90
CA GLN A 35 -12.93 65.52 19.41
C GLN A 35 -13.18 64.28 20.26
N ARG A 36 -14.20 64.29 21.12
CA ARG A 36 -14.59 63.10 21.90
C ARG A 36 -15.09 61.97 21.01
N MET A 37 -15.81 62.27 19.94
CA MET A 37 -16.27 61.24 18.99
C MET A 37 -15.11 60.62 18.23
N GLU A 38 -14.16 61.43 17.74
CA GLU A 38 -12.95 60.96 17.07
C GLU A 38 -12.10 60.11 18.03
N GLN A 39 -11.94 60.55 19.28
CA GLN A 39 -11.23 59.79 20.30
C GLN A 39 -11.88 58.42 20.56
N VAL A 40 -13.19 58.37 20.76
CA VAL A 40 -13.92 57.11 20.98
C VAL A 40 -13.80 56.18 19.76
N GLN A 41 -13.80 56.72 18.55
CA GLN A 41 -13.60 55.94 17.33
C GLN A 41 -12.19 55.35 17.24
N GLU A 42 -11.16 56.11 17.60
CA GLU A 42 -9.78 55.60 17.61
C GLU A 42 -9.56 54.57 18.72
N GLU A 43 -10.08 54.80 19.93
CA GLU A 43 -10.05 53.82 21.02
C GLU A 43 -10.71 52.49 20.61
N MET A 44 -11.84 52.55 19.91
CA MET A 44 -12.52 51.36 19.40
C MET A 44 -11.68 50.61 18.35
N LYS A 45 -11.01 51.33 17.44
CA LYS A 45 -10.11 50.72 16.45
C LYS A 45 -8.91 50.06 17.11
N ASP A 46 -8.34 50.69 18.12
CA ASP A 46 -7.18 50.16 18.85
C ASP A 46 -7.56 48.91 19.65
N LEU A 47 -8.73 48.88 20.30
CA LEU A 47 -9.26 47.68 20.96
C LEU A 47 -9.47 46.53 19.99
N ILE A 48 -10.06 46.79 18.82
CA ILE A 48 -10.26 45.76 17.78
C ILE A 48 -8.91 45.24 17.29
N ARG A 49 -7.93 46.12 17.07
CA ARG A 49 -6.58 45.75 16.62
C ARG A 49 -5.88 44.89 17.67
N ALA A 50 -5.93 45.29 18.94
CA ALA A 50 -5.35 44.55 20.05
C ALA A 50 -6.00 43.16 20.20
N GLY A 51 -7.32 43.07 20.21
CA GLY A 51 -8.03 41.78 20.31
C GLY A 51 -7.71 40.85 19.12
N LYS A 52 -7.57 41.40 17.91
CA LYS A 52 -7.16 40.62 16.73
C LYS A 52 -5.71 40.13 16.85
N GLU A 53 -4.82 40.93 17.42
CA GLU A 53 -3.42 40.58 17.66
C GLU A 53 -3.29 39.46 18.69
N GLU A 54 -3.99 39.59 19.82
CA GLU A 54 -4.02 38.56 20.87
C GLU A 54 -4.56 37.23 20.34
N MET A 55 -5.67 37.26 19.60
CA MET A 55 -6.22 36.04 19.00
C MET A 55 -5.26 35.42 17.98
N ARG A 56 -4.58 36.24 17.17
CA ARG A 56 -3.59 35.73 16.20
C ARG A 56 -2.43 35.05 16.92
N THR A 57 -1.83 35.72 17.91
CA THR A 57 -0.70 35.17 18.68
C THR A 57 -1.07 33.91 19.45
N HIS A 58 -2.28 33.84 20.01
CA HIS A 58 -2.79 32.63 20.66
C HIS A 58 -2.89 31.45 19.69
N VAL A 59 -3.49 31.67 18.51
CA VAL A 59 -3.64 30.64 17.47
C VAL A 59 -2.27 30.20 16.95
N GLU A 60 -1.37 31.14 16.67
CA GLU A 60 0.00 30.83 16.24
C GLU A 60 0.75 29.99 17.28
N SER A 61 0.61 30.33 18.57
CA SER A 61 1.21 29.56 19.66
C SER A 61 0.63 28.13 19.75
N GLN A 62 -0.69 27.97 19.62
CA GLN A 62 -1.33 26.65 19.63
C GLN A 62 -0.91 25.79 18.45
N VAL A 63 -0.92 26.36 17.24
CA VAL A 63 -0.51 25.67 16.02
C VAL A 63 0.96 25.25 16.11
N LYS A 64 1.82 26.12 16.64
CA LYS A 64 3.22 25.79 16.89
C LYS A 64 3.36 24.64 17.89
N GLY A 65 2.63 24.66 19.01
CA GLY A 65 2.66 23.57 20.00
C GLY A 65 2.20 22.23 19.42
N ILE A 66 1.16 22.24 18.59
CA ILE A 66 0.69 21.04 17.87
C ILE A 66 1.78 20.53 16.92
N LYS A 67 2.39 21.44 16.15
CA LYS A 67 3.48 21.09 15.24
C LYS A 67 4.64 20.45 15.98
N ASP A 68 5.12 21.08 17.05
CA ASP A 68 6.24 20.58 17.85
C ASP A 68 5.93 19.19 18.45
N HIS A 69 4.68 18.96 18.87
CA HIS A 69 4.25 17.65 19.36
C HIS A 69 4.23 16.58 18.26
N VAL A 70 3.70 16.91 17.08
CA VAL A 70 3.65 16.00 15.92
C VAL A 70 5.06 15.67 15.45
N ASP A 71 5.93 16.66 15.29
CA ASP A 71 7.34 16.47 14.89
C ASP A 71 8.05 15.56 15.91
N GLY A 72 7.80 15.74 17.21
CA GLY A 72 8.33 14.85 18.25
C GLY A 72 7.79 13.42 18.19
N CYS A 73 6.52 13.22 17.84
CA CYS A 73 5.94 11.89 17.62
C CYS A 73 6.56 11.20 16.39
N ILE A 74 6.72 11.94 15.29
CA ILE A 74 7.35 11.45 14.08
C ILE A 74 8.78 10.99 14.37
N GLY A 75 9.58 11.80 15.07
CA GLY A 75 10.96 11.44 15.40
C GLY A 75 11.08 10.14 16.20
N ARG A 76 10.20 9.91 17.18
CA ARG A 76 10.19 8.63 17.94
C ARG A 76 9.83 7.44 17.06
N MET A 77 8.85 7.59 16.17
CA MET A 77 8.48 6.53 15.24
C MET A 77 9.61 6.22 14.26
N GLU A 78 10.32 7.24 13.77
CA GLU A 78 11.47 7.06 12.90
C GLU A 78 12.60 6.29 13.60
N GLU A 79 12.87 6.59 14.87
CA GLU A 79 13.83 5.86 15.69
C GLU A 79 13.46 4.37 15.84
N GLU A 80 12.21 4.07 16.21
CA GLU A 80 11.71 2.70 16.31
C GLU A 80 11.81 1.95 14.98
N VAL A 81 11.48 2.61 13.87
CA VAL A 81 11.60 2.02 12.53
C VAL A 81 13.06 1.70 12.18
N GLN A 82 14.01 2.57 12.52
CA GLN A 82 15.43 2.29 12.28
C GLN A 82 15.95 1.14 13.16
N ASP A 83 15.53 1.08 14.43
CA ASP A 83 15.89 -0.03 15.34
C ASP A 83 15.38 -1.38 14.81
N VAL A 84 14.10 -1.44 14.41
CA VAL A 84 13.51 -2.64 13.81
C VAL A 84 14.22 -3.02 12.52
N LYS A 85 14.56 -2.04 11.67
CA LYS A 85 15.30 -2.28 10.43
C LYS A 85 16.67 -2.91 10.72
N GLY A 86 17.42 -2.39 11.71
CA GLY A 86 18.71 -2.96 12.12
C GLY A 86 18.59 -4.41 12.60
N LYS A 87 17.58 -4.71 13.43
CA LYS A 87 17.30 -6.09 13.88
C LYS A 87 16.97 -7.03 12.73
N ILE A 88 16.25 -6.56 11.72
CA ILE A 88 15.94 -7.37 10.52
C ILE A 88 17.23 -7.67 9.74
N GLU A 89 18.10 -6.68 9.54
CA GLU A 89 19.38 -6.87 8.84
C GLU A 89 20.28 -7.87 9.57
N GLU A 90 20.34 -7.82 10.90
CA GLU A 90 21.06 -8.80 11.73
C GLU A 90 20.51 -10.22 11.56
N VAL A 91 19.20 -10.41 11.70
CA VAL A 91 18.53 -11.71 11.52
C VAL A 91 18.75 -12.25 10.11
N GLN A 92 18.70 -11.40 9.08
CA GLN A 92 18.99 -11.79 7.70
C GLN A 92 20.43 -12.29 7.55
N GLY A 93 21.40 -11.62 8.18
CA GLY A 93 22.80 -12.05 8.20
C GLY A 93 22.98 -13.42 8.87
N GLU A 94 22.36 -13.64 10.03
CA GLU A 94 22.40 -14.93 10.73
C GLU A 94 21.79 -16.07 9.91
N VAL A 95 20.61 -15.84 9.32
CA VAL A 95 19.93 -16.84 8.49
C VAL A 95 20.78 -17.17 7.27
N HIS A 96 21.41 -16.17 6.64
CA HIS A 96 22.28 -16.40 5.49
C HIS A 96 23.50 -17.26 5.86
N MET A 97 24.17 -16.98 6.99
CA MET A 97 25.27 -17.80 7.48
C MET A 97 24.84 -19.26 7.72
N LYS A 98 23.71 -19.49 8.40
CA LYS A 98 23.20 -20.85 8.67
C LYS A 98 22.87 -21.61 7.38
N ILE A 99 22.34 -20.92 6.37
CA ILE A 99 22.06 -21.54 5.06
C ILE A 99 23.35 -21.99 4.39
N GLU A 100 24.39 -21.15 4.38
CA GLU A 100 25.69 -21.52 3.78
C GLU A 100 26.40 -22.62 4.56
N GLU A 101 26.27 -22.65 5.89
CA GLU A 101 26.75 -23.75 6.73
C GLU A 101 26.08 -25.08 6.38
N VAL A 102 24.73 -25.13 6.41
CA VAL A 102 23.95 -26.34 6.05
C VAL A 102 24.25 -26.80 4.63
N LYS A 103 24.36 -25.87 3.69
CA LYS A 103 24.71 -26.16 2.29
C LYS A 103 26.10 -26.81 2.19
N SER A 104 27.07 -26.30 2.94
CA SER A 104 28.42 -26.87 2.98
C SER A 104 28.42 -28.30 3.55
N GLU A 105 27.71 -28.55 4.65
CA GLU A 105 27.57 -29.89 5.23
C GLU A 105 26.88 -30.88 4.28
N VAL A 106 25.81 -30.45 3.61
CA VAL A 106 25.08 -31.29 2.65
C VAL A 106 25.96 -31.64 1.47
N GLN A 107 26.73 -30.67 0.97
CA GLN A 107 27.65 -30.89 -0.14
C GLN A 107 28.76 -31.89 0.24
N GLU A 108 29.35 -31.77 1.43
CA GLU A 108 30.35 -32.73 1.93
C GLU A 108 29.78 -34.15 2.04
N LYS A 109 28.58 -34.30 2.61
CA LYS A 109 27.90 -35.60 2.71
C LYS A 109 27.58 -36.20 1.35
N MET A 110 27.20 -35.37 0.37
CA MET A 110 26.94 -35.84 -0.99
C MET A 110 28.22 -36.36 -1.64
N SER A 111 29.34 -35.65 -1.47
CA SER A 111 30.66 -36.10 -1.97
C SER A 111 31.11 -37.42 -1.33
N ASP A 112 30.89 -37.64 -0.03
CA ASP A 112 31.19 -38.96 0.59
C ASP A 112 30.30 -40.07 0.04
N LEU A 113 29.00 -39.80 -0.16
CA LEU A 113 28.07 -40.78 -0.75
C LEU A 113 28.45 -41.14 -2.18
N GLU A 114 28.82 -40.16 -3.02
CA GLU A 114 29.31 -40.39 -4.38
C GLU A 114 30.55 -41.30 -4.38
N ARG A 115 31.52 -41.01 -3.50
CA ARG A 115 32.73 -41.85 -3.35
C ARG A 115 32.38 -43.28 -2.94
N ARG A 116 31.49 -43.47 -1.96
CA ARG A 116 31.05 -44.79 -1.49
C ARG A 116 30.28 -45.56 -2.56
N LEU A 117 29.50 -44.88 -3.40
CA LEU A 117 28.83 -45.48 -4.55
C LEU A 117 29.85 -45.97 -5.58
N SER A 118 30.87 -45.17 -5.91
CA SER A 118 31.96 -45.58 -6.80
C SER A 118 32.73 -46.80 -6.28
N ASP A 119 33.00 -46.86 -4.97
CA ASP A 119 33.65 -48.01 -4.32
C ASP A 119 32.80 -49.30 -4.41
N LEU A 120 31.47 -49.18 -4.35
CA LEU A 120 30.55 -50.31 -4.51
C LEU A 120 30.44 -50.79 -5.97
N GLU A 121 30.47 -49.85 -6.92
CA GLU A 121 30.36 -50.14 -8.36
C GLU A 121 31.62 -50.81 -8.92
N THR A 122 32.78 -50.54 -8.31
CA THR A 122 34.07 -51.17 -8.64
C THR A 122 34.30 -52.51 -7.92
N ARG A 123 33.44 -52.87 -6.95
CA ARG A 123 33.53 -54.16 -6.26
C ARG A 123 33.00 -55.26 -7.21
N PRO A 124 33.80 -56.31 -7.52
CA PRO A 124 33.33 -57.38 -8.39
C PRO A 124 32.16 -58.11 -7.71
N ASN A 125 30.98 -58.04 -8.32
CA ASN A 125 29.81 -58.78 -7.89
C ASN A 125 30.02 -60.29 -8.17
N ASN A 126 30.30 -61.08 -7.15
CA ASN A 126 30.14 -62.54 -7.20
C ASN A 126 28.70 -62.97 -6.86
N VAL A 127 27.74 -62.40 -7.57
CA VAL A 127 26.34 -62.88 -7.66
C VAL A 127 26.09 -63.24 -9.13
N PRO A 128 25.58 -64.44 -9.45
CA PRO A 128 25.38 -64.84 -10.84
C PRO A 128 24.32 -63.93 -11.47
N ALA A 129 24.76 -63.12 -12.43
CA ALA A 129 23.91 -62.37 -13.32
C ALA A 129 23.07 -63.34 -14.15
N ASN A 130 21.76 -63.38 -13.89
CA ASN A 130 20.79 -63.98 -14.80
C ASN A 130 20.28 -62.87 -15.75
N PRO A 131 20.51 -62.95 -17.08
CA PRO A 131 20.36 -61.82 -17.97
C PRO A 131 18.96 -61.73 -18.61
N GLU A 132 17.90 -61.53 -17.80
CA GLU A 132 16.54 -61.43 -18.37
C GLU A 132 15.58 -60.35 -17.82
N LEU A 133 15.90 -59.54 -16.81
CA LEU A 133 14.81 -58.90 -16.04
C LEU A 133 14.87 -57.39 -15.83
N ILE A 134 14.75 -56.49 -16.83
CA ILE A 134 14.48 -55.08 -16.48
C ILE A 134 13.42 -54.31 -17.32
N SER A 135 12.91 -54.74 -18.49
CA SER A 135 12.04 -53.81 -19.26
C SER A 135 10.81 -54.29 -20.04
N THR A 136 10.37 -55.56 -20.02
CA THR A 136 9.17 -55.98 -20.81
C THR A 136 8.28 -57.10 -20.22
N ASN A 137 8.44 -57.50 -18.96
CA ASN A 137 8.21 -58.90 -18.57
C ASN A 137 6.82 -59.28 -18.02
N GLY A 138 5.76 -58.49 -18.24
CA GLY A 138 4.40 -58.92 -17.84
C GLY A 138 4.28 -59.30 -16.35
N TRP A 139 4.94 -58.53 -15.47
CA TRP A 139 4.99 -58.83 -14.04
C TRP A 139 3.58 -58.87 -13.48
N THR A 140 3.23 -59.98 -12.84
CA THR A 140 1.97 -60.07 -12.11
C THR A 140 2.02 -59.10 -10.92
N ASP A 141 0.87 -58.58 -10.51
CA ASP A 141 0.79 -57.58 -9.44
C ASP A 141 1.38 -58.11 -8.11
N PHE A 142 1.39 -59.43 -7.93
CA PHE A 142 2.09 -60.12 -6.86
C PHE A 142 3.61 -59.88 -6.85
N VAL A 143 4.27 -59.98 -8.01
CA VAL A 143 5.73 -59.78 -8.11
C VAL A 143 6.07 -58.30 -7.91
N LYS A 144 5.24 -57.39 -8.44
CA LYS A 144 5.38 -55.95 -8.19
C LYS A 144 5.22 -55.62 -6.70
N ALA A 145 4.21 -56.18 -6.04
CA ALA A 145 3.98 -56.01 -4.60
C ALA A 145 5.16 -56.52 -3.77
N SER A 146 5.64 -57.73 -4.06
CA SER A 146 6.78 -58.34 -3.35
C SER A 146 8.06 -57.53 -3.52
N GLN A 147 8.31 -57.02 -4.73
CA GLN A 147 9.48 -56.20 -5.02
C GLN A 147 9.40 -54.82 -4.38
N LEU A 148 8.22 -54.19 -4.40
CA LEU A 148 7.95 -52.93 -3.72
C LEU A 148 8.17 -53.06 -2.20
N LEU A 149 7.65 -54.13 -1.59
CA LEU A 149 7.89 -54.43 -0.17
C LEU A 149 9.39 -54.54 0.16
N ALA A 150 10.13 -55.25 -0.69
CA ALA A 150 11.56 -55.46 -0.51
C ALA A 150 12.38 -54.17 -0.65
N SER A 151 11.90 -53.19 -1.42
CA SER A 151 12.56 -51.90 -1.65
C SER A 151 12.19 -50.81 -0.64
N LEU A 152 11.06 -50.93 0.07
CA LEU A 152 10.71 -50.00 1.15
C LEU A 152 11.76 -50.02 2.28
N ARG A 153 12.16 -48.83 2.73
CA ARG A 153 13.15 -48.61 3.80
C ARG A 153 12.70 -47.46 4.71
N GLY A 154 13.19 -47.45 5.95
CA GLY A 154 12.90 -46.38 6.91
C GLY A 154 11.41 -46.20 7.19
N SER A 155 10.94 -44.95 7.30
CA SER A 155 9.53 -44.64 7.55
C SER A 155 8.58 -45.23 6.51
N ALA A 156 9.01 -45.42 5.26
CA ALA A 156 8.17 -46.04 4.25
C ALA A 156 7.89 -47.53 4.54
N ALA A 157 8.84 -48.24 5.16
CA ALA A 157 8.65 -49.63 5.57
C ALA A 157 7.75 -49.79 6.81
N GLU A 158 7.66 -48.77 7.68
CA GLU A 158 6.76 -48.80 8.85
C GLU A 158 5.28 -48.88 8.46
N VAL A 159 4.90 -48.38 7.27
CA VAL A 159 3.53 -48.46 6.76
C VAL A 159 3.04 -49.91 6.68
N LEU A 160 3.97 -50.83 6.43
CA LEU A 160 3.69 -52.25 6.30
C LEU A 160 3.22 -52.89 7.61
N GLN A 161 3.56 -52.31 8.76
CA GLN A 161 3.13 -52.82 10.07
C GLN A 161 1.61 -52.66 10.30
N GLY A 162 0.97 -51.72 9.60
CA GLY A 162 -0.48 -51.49 9.65
C GLY A 162 -1.29 -52.33 8.67
N ILE A 163 -0.63 -53.08 7.77
CA ILE A 163 -1.28 -53.88 6.73
C ILE A 163 -1.30 -55.35 7.20
N PRO A 164 -2.48 -56.03 7.18
CA PRO A 164 -2.56 -57.45 7.47
C PRO A 164 -1.68 -58.28 6.52
N ALA A 165 -1.02 -59.32 7.07
CA ALA A 165 -0.04 -60.12 6.32
C ALA A 165 -0.61 -60.81 5.07
N ASP A 166 -1.90 -61.14 5.08
CA ASP A 166 -2.64 -61.72 3.96
C ASP A 166 -2.90 -60.73 2.81
N LYS A 167 -2.74 -59.41 3.07
CA LYS A 167 -2.94 -58.34 2.10
C LYS A 167 -1.65 -57.69 1.61
N LEU A 168 -0.49 -58.08 2.16
CA LEU A 168 0.82 -57.62 1.70
C LEU A 168 1.18 -58.12 0.29
N THR A 169 0.40 -59.05 -0.27
CA THR A 169 0.59 -59.52 -1.65
C THR A 169 -0.23 -58.74 -2.68
N ASP A 170 -1.16 -57.89 -2.21
CA ASP A 170 -2.00 -57.06 -3.05
C ASP A 170 -1.37 -55.67 -3.22
N LEU A 171 -0.91 -55.41 -4.45
CA LEU A 171 -0.27 -54.16 -4.83
C LEU A 171 -1.16 -52.95 -4.52
N THR A 172 -2.47 -53.06 -4.79
CA THR A 172 -3.40 -51.93 -4.64
C THR A 172 -3.61 -51.54 -3.17
N THR A 173 -3.56 -52.51 -2.26
CA THR A 173 -3.62 -52.25 -0.82
C THR A 173 -2.35 -51.56 -0.32
N ILE A 174 -1.18 -51.97 -0.82
CA ILE A 174 0.12 -51.36 -0.46
C ILE A 174 0.21 -49.93 -0.99
N GLU A 175 -0.16 -49.70 -2.26
CA GLU A 175 -0.18 -48.37 -2.88
C GLU A 175 -1.09 -47.42 -2.11
N LYS A 176 -2.32 -47.84 -1.78
CA LYS A 176 -3.25 -47.01 -0.98
C LYS A 176 -2.73 -46.68 0.42
N ALA A 177 -2.04 -47.60 1.07
CA ALA A 177 -1.49 -47.35 2.41
C ALA A 177 -0.32 -46.36 2.37
N LEU A 178 0.54 -46.47 1.34
CA LEU A 178 1.63 -45.51 1.10
C LEU A 178 1.08 -44.14 0.74
N GLU A 179 0.09 -44.08 -0.14
CA GLU A 179 -0.58 -42.85 -0.54
C GLU A 179 -1.37 -42.21 0.61
N SER A 180 -1.94 -43.01 1.51
CA SER A 180 -2.59 -42.47 2.71
C SER A 180 -1.61 -41.81 3.68
N ARG A 181 -0.35 -42.28 3.79
CA ARG A 181 0.62 -41.76 4.76
C ARG A 181 1.55 -40.71 4.16
N PHE A 182 1.91 -40.85 2.90
CA PHE A 182 2.89 -40.01 2.20
C PHE A 182 2.32 -39.35 0.95
N GLY A 183 1.10 -39.68 0.54
CA GLY A 183 0.50 -39.07 -0.62
C GLY A 183 0.29 -37.58 -0.41
N ASP A 184 0.20 -36.88 -1.52
CA ASP A 184 0.20 -35.42 -1.55
C ASP A 184 -1.10 -34.81 -1.03
N SER A 185 -2.05 -35.60 -0.49
CA SER A 185 -3.32 -35.06 0.04
C SER A 185 -3.10 -33.94 1.06
N HIS A 186 -2.08 -34.04 1.92
CA HIS A 186 -1.73 -32.97 2.86
C HIS A 186 -1.05 -31.77 2.16
N LEU A 187 -0.30 -32.04 1.10
CA LEU A 187 0.36 -31.03 0.27
C LEU A 187 -0.66 -30.26 -0.59
N THR A 188 -1.72 -30.91 -1.06
CA THR A 188 -2.89 -30.29 -1.72
C THR A 188 -3.55 -29.27 -0.81
N GLN A 189 -3.71 -29.59 0.49
CA GLN A 189 -4.30 -28.65 1.45
C GLN A 189 -3.38 -27.45 1.72
N PHE A 190 -2.06 -27.67 1.72
CA PHE A 190 -1.08 -26.58 1.77
C PHE A 190 -1.25 -25.62 0.58
N TYR A 191 -1.29 -26.13 -0.65
CA TYR A 191 -1.48 -25.28 -1.85
C TYR A 191 -2.84 -24.58 -1.89
N ARG A 192 -3.91 -25.22 -1.38
CA ARG A 192 -5.22 -24.55 -1.21
C ARG A 192 -5.15 -23.38 -0.25
N THR A 193 -4.33 -23.50 0.79
CA THR A 193 -4.11 -22.41 1.76
C THR A 193 -3.30 -21.29 1.13
N GLU A 194 -2.25 -21.64 0.40
CA GLU A 194 -1.41 -20.69 -0.35
C GLU A 194 -2.22 -19.90 -1.38
N LEU A 195 -3.15 -20.54 -2.12
CA LEU A 195 -4.08 -19.86 -3.03
C LEU A 195 -4.96 -18.82 -2.32
N LYS A 196 -5.50 -19.16 -1.14
CA LYS A 196 -6.40 -18.26 -0.40
C LYS A 196 -5.69 -17.03 0.13
N THR A 197 -4.44 -17.18 0.55
CA THR A 197 -3.64 -16.08 1.11
C THR A 197 -2.82 -15.34 0.06
N ARG A 198 -2.85 -15.81 -1.20
CA ARG A 198 -2.10 -15.20 -2.29
C ARG A 198 -2.53 -13.76 -2.54
N ARG A 199 -1.55 -12.86 -2.55
CA ARG A 199 -1.72 -11.44 -2.90
C ARG A 199 -0.57 -10.99 -3.80
N GLN A 200 -0.85 -10.12 -4.76
CA GLN A 200 0.11 -9.55 -5.69
C GLN A 200 1.18 -8.74 -4.95
N LYS A 201 2.47 -9.03 -5.22
CA LYS A 201 3.59 -8.27 -4.63
C LYS A 201 3.76 -6.90 -5.29
N PRO A 202 4.43 -5.92 -4.64
CA PRO A 202 4.50 -4.54 -5.12
C PRO A 202 5.05 -4.31 -6.53
N GLU A 203 5.85 -5.23 -7.04
CA GLU A 203 6.52 -5.17 -8.35
C GLU A 203 6.18 -6.38 -9.24
N GLU A 204 5.26 -7.23 -8.78
CA GLU A 204 4.87 -8.42 -9.51
C GLU A 204 3.88 -8.07 -10.62
N SER A 205 4.20 -8.45 -11.85
CA SER A 205 3.30 -8.25 -12.97
C SER A 205 2.09 -9.19 -12.89
N LEU A 206 0.97 -8.77 -13.47
CA LEU A 206 -0.25 -9.58 -13.53
C LEU A 206 -0.03 -10.95 -14.18
N GLN A 207 0.88 -11.05 -15.16
CA GLN A 207 1.18 -12.32 -15.82
C GLN A 207 1.90 -13.30 -14.89
N VAL A 208 2.85 -12.80 -14.08
CA VAL A 208 3.57 -13.63 -13.11
C VAL A 208 2.61 -14.12 -12.02
N LEU A 209 1.73 -13.24 -11.54
CA LEU A 209 0.66 -13.61 -10.61
C LEU A 209 -0.25 -14.69 -11.21
N ALA A 210 -0.71 -14.53 -12.46
CA ALA A 210 -1.57 -15.49 -13.12
C ALA A 210 -0.90 -16.85 -13.29
N ALA A 211 0.37 -16.88 -13.72
CA ALA A 211 1.13 -18.13 -13.88
C ALA A 211 1.30 -18.87 -12.54
N ASP A 212 1.53 -18.14 -11.45
CA ASP A 212 1.65 -18.74 -10.12
C ASP A 212 0.29 -19.26 -9.60
N VAL A 213 -0.80 -18.53 -9.85
CA VAL A 213 -2.16 -19.02 -9.56
C VAL A 213 -2.47 -20.28 -10.36
N GLU A 214 -2.15 -20.33 -11.65
CA GLU A 214 -2.35 -21.52 -12.51
C GLU A 214 -1.56 -22.73 -12.00
N ARG A 215 -0.29 -22.52 -11.62
CA ARG A 215 0.56 -23.55 -11.01
C ARG A 215 -0.05 -24.07 -9.71
N LEU A 216 -0.43 -23.18 -8.80
CA LEU A 216 -1.05 -23.56 -7.52
C LEU A 216 -2.39 -24.27 -7.72
N MET A 217 -3.20 -23.84 -8.69
CA MET A 217 -4.48 -24.48 -9.03
C MET A 217 -4.28 -25.91 -9.54
N SER A 218 -3.24 -26.14 -10.34
CA SER A 218 -2.87 -27.46 -10.84
C SER A 218 -2.47 -28.42 -9.71
N LEU A 219 -1.84 -27.91 -8.66
CA LEU A 219 -1.42 -28.70 -7.49
C LEU A 219 -2.52 -28.87 -6.43
N ALA A 220 -3.37 -27.86 -6.26
CA ALA A 220 -4.44 -27.83 -5.24
C ALA A 220 -5.75 -28.52 -5.68
N TYR A 221 -5.98 -28.58 -7.00
CA TYR A 221 -7.24 -29.05 -7.60
C TYR A 221 -7.00 -29.88 -8.87
N ALA A 222 -5.99 -30.76 -8.84
CA ALA A 222 -5.66 -31.67 -9.94
C ALA A 222 -6.85 -32.55 -10.38
N GLU A 223 -7.69 -32.97 -9.44
CA GLU A 223 -8.86 -33.83 -9.68
C GLU A 223 -10.12 -33.06 -10.13
N CYS A 224 -10.10 -31.74 -10.07
CA CYS A 224 -11.24 -30.91 -10.44
C CYS A 224 -11.41 -30.87 -11.97
N PRO A 225 -12.64 -30.89 -12.52
CA PRO A 225 -12.86 -30.68 -13.95
C PRO A 225 -12.18 -29.41 -14.48
N PRO A 226 -11.59 -29.42 -15.70
CA PRO A 226 -10.81 -28.30 -16.21
C PRO A 226 -11.58 -26.97 -16.29
N ASP A 227 -12.86 -27.02 -16.67
CA ASP A 227 -13.75 -25.86 -16.74
C ASP A 227 -13.98 -25.22 -15.37
N VAL A 228 -14.26 -26.03 -14.35
CA VAL A 228 -14.43 -25.55 -12.97
C VAL A 228 -13.12 -25.00 -12.42
N ARG A 229 -11.99 -25.65 -12.75
CA ARG A 229 -10.66 -25.21 -12.34
C ARG A 229 -10.31 -23.84 -12.91
N GLU A 230 -10.62 -23.59 -14.18
CA GLU A 230 -10.39 -22.30 -14.86
C GLU A 230 -11.23 -21.17 -14.25
N SER A 231 -12.52 -21.40 -13.99
CA SER A 231 -13.37 -20.41 -13.34
C SER A 231 -12.91 -20.09 -11.92
N LEU A 232 -12.49 -21.11 -11.17
CA LEU A 232 -11.96 -20.92 -9.82
C LEU A 232 -10.61 -20.20 -9.84
N ALA A 233 -9.75 -20.51 -10.83
CA ALA A 233 -8.48 -19.82 -11.04
C ALA A 233 -8.69 -18.34 -11.34
N ALA A 234 -9.66 -18.00 -12.19
CA ALA A 234 -10.05 -16.62 -12.47
C ALA A 234 -10.44 -15.88 -11.18
N GLN A 235 -11.25 -16.50 -10.32
CA GLN A 235 -11.67 -15.89 -9.06
C GLN A 235 -10.50 -15.66 -8.11
N TYR A 236 -9.64 -16.65 -7.89
CA TYR A 236 -8.45 -16.49 -7.04
C TYR A 236 -7.47 -15.45 -7.59
N PHE A 237 -7.29 -15.40 -8.92
CA PHE A 237 -6.47 -14.36 -9.56
C PHE A 237 -7.02 -12.96 -9.29
N ILE A 238 -8.31 -12.75 -9.54
CA ILE A 238 -9.00 -11.48 -9.31
C ILE A 238 -8.87 -11.05 -7.84
N ASP A 239 -9.10 -11.97 -6.90
CA ASP A 239 -9.00 -11.69 -5.46
C ASP A 239 -7.57 -11.43 -4.99
N ALA A 240 -6.57 -11.93 -5.72
CA ALA A 240 -5.16 -11.72 -5.42
C ALA A 240 -4.61 -10.36 -5.92
N ILE A 241 -5.27 -9.69 -6.87
CA ILE A 241 -4.84 -8.37 -7.39
C ILE A 241 -4.86 -7.33 -6.26
N ARG A 242 -3.76 -6.57 -6.11
CA ARG A 242 -3.60 -5.58 -5.04
C ARG A 242 -4.36 -4.27 -5.29
N ASP A 243 -4.40 -3.83 -6.54
CA ASP A 243 -5.03 -2.56 -6.94
C ASP A 243 -6.55 -2.78 -7.14
N GLU A 244 -7.36 -2.18 -6.26
CA GLU A 244 -8.81 -2.35 -6.28
C GLU A 244 -9.42 -1.94 -7.64
N ASP A 245 -8.99 -0.83 -8.22
CA ASP A 245 -9.44 -0.38 -9.55
C ASP A 245 -9.22 -1.46 -10.63
N THR A 246 -8.05 -2.09 -10.64
CA THR A 246 -7.69 -3.16 -11.58
C THR A 246 -8.42 -4.47 -11.29
N GLN A 247 -8.80 -4.71 -10.04
CA GLN A 247 -9.64 -5.83 -9.61
C GLN A 247 -11.11 -5.68 -10.07
N HIS A 248 -11.64 -4.45 -10.15
CA HIS A 248 -13.03 -4.20 -10.54
C HIS A 248 -13.29 -4.49 -12.03
N SER A 249 -12.31 -4.27 -12.90
CA SER A 249 -12.42 -4.55 -14.35
C SER A 249 -12.83 -5.99 -14.68
N PRO A 250 -12.08 -7.04 -14.28
CA PRO A 250 -12.44 -8.42 -14.57
C PRO A 250 -13.72 -8.89 -13.84
N ARG A 251 -14.04 -8.32 -12.66
CA ARG A 251 -15.31 -8.58 -11.95
C ARG A 251 -16.52 -8.04 -12.70
N PHE A 252 -16.41 -6.82 -13.23
CA PHE A 252 -17.47 -6.17 -14.01
C PHE A 252 -17.72 -6.88 -15.35
N MET A 253 -16.70 -7.51 -15.92
CA MET A 253 -16.78 -8.20 -17.21
C MET A 253 -17.12 -9.69 -17.08
N ASP A 254 -17.43 -10.20 -15.88
CA ASP A 254 -17.76 -11.60 -15.59
C ASP A 254 -16.78 -12.60 -16.23
N ALA A 255 -15.48 -12.41 -15.98
CA ALA A 255 -14.45 -13.28 -16.53
C ALA A 255 -14.65 -14.75 -16.10
N LYS A 256 -14.81 -15.65 -17.08
CA LYS A 256 -15.15 -17.07 -16.84
C LYS A 256 -13.94 -17.99 -16.72
N ASP A 257 -12.78 -17.53 -17.16
CA ASP A 257 -11.53 -18.27 -17.23
C ASP A 257 -10.35 -17.34 -16.90
N LEU A 258 -9.23 -17.93 -16.47
CA LEU A 258 -8.08 -17.16 -15.98
C LEU A 258 -7.51 -16.25 -17.07
N LYS A 259 -7.50 -16.73 -18.31
CA LYS A 259 -6.97 -15.99 -19.47
C LYS A 259 -7.80 -14.74 -19.77
N SER A 260 -9.13 -14.86 -19.72
CA SER A 260 -10.04 -13.73 -19.86
C SER A 260 -9.85 -12.71 -18.74
N ALA A 261 -9.74 -13.17 -17.48
CA ALA A 261 -9.50 -12.29 -16.33
C ALA A 261 -8.19 -11.50 -16.47
N LEU A 262 -7.09 -12.18 -16.81
CA LEU A 262 -5.79 -11.56 -17.06
C LEU A 262 -5.87 -10.53 -18.19
N ALA A 263 -6.52 -10.86 -19.31
CA ALA A 263 -6.66 -9.97 -20.45
C ALA A 263 -7.44 -8.69 -20.09
N TYR A 264 -8.54 -8.80 -19.33
CA TYR A 264 -9.31 -7.63 -18.88
C TYR A 264 -8.53 -6.75 -17.90
N SER A 265 -7.80 -7.36 -16.95
CA SER A 265 -6.95 -6.62 -16.01
C SER A 265 -5.81 -5.88 -16.73
N MET A 266 -5.12 -6.54 -17.67
CA MET A 266 -4.07 -5.90 -18.48
C MET A 266 -4.59 -4.74 -19.35
N LYS A 267 -5.77 -4.91 -19.98
CA LYS A 267 -6.40 -3.83 -20.74
C LYS A 267 -6.73 -2.63 -19.86
N TYR A 268 -7.14 -2.88 -18.62
CA TYR A 268 -7.40 -1.81 -17.67
C TYR A 268 -6.12 -1.09 -17.21
N GLU A 269 -5.05 -1.82 -16.89
CA GLU A 269 -3.76 -1.22 -16.51
C GLU A 269 -3.21 -0.30 -17.62
N THR A 270 -3.28 -0.76 -18.87
CA THR A 270 -2.84 0.02 -20.03
C THR A 270 -3.72 1.24 -20.29
N ALA A 271 -5.04 1.12 -20.15
CA ALA A 271 -5.95 2.28 -20.26
C ALA A 271 -5.71 3.30 -19.13
N ARG A 272 -5.38 2.83 -17.91
CA ARG A 272 -5.11 3.70 -16.76
C ARG A 272 -3.80 4.47 -16.91
N THR A 273 -2.73 3.84 -17.42
CA THR A 273 -1.48 4.55 -17.70
C THR A 273 -1.67 5.63 -18.77
N VAL A 274 -2.36 5.32 -19.87
CA VAL A 274 -2.71 6.29 -20.91
C VAL A 274 -3.55 7.45 -20.35
N SER A 275 -4.50 7.16 -19.45
CA SER A 275 -5.36 8.18 -18.84
C SER A 275 -4.63 9.07 -17.81
N LYS A 276 -3.62 8.54 -17.10
CA LYS A 276 -2.76 9.33 -16.22
C LYS A 276 -1.85 10.25 -17.03
N THR A 277 -1.28 9.76 -18.14
CA THR A 277 -0.49 10.56 -19.07
C THR A 277 -1.33 11.64 -19.77
N SER A 278 -2.56 11.33 -20.19
CA SER A 278 -3.48 12.30 -20.80
C SER A 278 -3.90 13.42 -19.85
N ARG A 279 -4.16 13.10 -18.57
CA ARG A 279 -4.46 14.12 -17.56
C ARG A 279 -3.25 15.00 -17.26
N HIS A 280 -2.06 14.42 -17.17
CA HIS A 280 -0.82 15.19 -16.97
C HIS A 280 -0.52 16.12 -18.17
N ALA A 281 -0.76 15.66 -19.40
CA ALA A 281 -0.63 16.49 -20.61
C ALA A 281 -1.64 17.65 -20.65
N ARG A 282 -2.91 17.42 -20.25
CA ARG A 282 -3.92 18.49 -20.16
C ARG A 282 -3.66 19.50 -19.04
N SER A 283 -3.08 19.06 -17.92
CA SER A 283 -2.65 19.98 -16.85
C SER A 283 -1.53 20.92 -17.32
N MET A 284 -0.63 20.43 -18.17
CA MET A 284 0.47 21.21 -18.73
C MET A 284 -0.02 22.25 -19.76
N GLU A 285 -1.05 21.94 -20.55
CA GLU A 285 -1.67 22.90 -21.50
C GLU A 285 -2.53 23.98 -20.81
N ILE A 286 -3.11 23.70 -19.64
CA ILE A 286 -3.91 24.69 -18.90
C ILE A 286 -3.01 25.68 -18.14
N GLU A 287 -1.80 25.28 -17.73
CA GLU A 287 -0.84 26.16 -17.06
C GLU A 287 -0.25 27.21 -18.01
N ASP A 288 -0.03 26.87 -19.28
CA ASP A 288 0.48 27.79 -20.32
C ASP A 288 -0.56 28.81 -20.81
N ASN A 289 -1.86 28.50 -20.75
CA ASN A 289 -2.91 29.48 -21.05
C ASN A 289 -3.16 30.45 -19.89
N ASN A 290 -3.00 29.99 -18.65
CA ASN A 290 -3.21 30.81 -17.45
C ASN A 290 -1.99 31.70 -17.11
N SER A 291 -0.81 31.44 -17.67
CA SER A 291 0.34 32.36 -17.63
C SER A 291 0.17 33.51 -18.62
N ARG A 292 -0.20 33.24 -19.88
CA ARG A 292 -0.47 34.27 -20.89
C ARG A 292 -1.63 35.20 -20.52
N GLU A 293 -2.73 34.67 -19.99
CA GLU A 293 -3.91 35.49 -19.64
C GLU A 293 -3.64 36.40 -18.42
N ARG A 294 -2.66 36.06 -17.56
CA ARG A 294 -2.21 36.94 -16.46
C ARG A 294 -1.29 38.06 -16.94
N ASP A 295 -0.46 37.80 -17.93
CA ASP A 295 0.45 38.81 -18.51
C ASP A 295 -0.33 39.88 -19.30
N ASP A 296 -1.34 39.49 -20.08
CA ASP A 296 -2.20 40.43 -20.83
C ASP A 296 -3.04 41.32 -19.88
N LYS A 297 -3.43 40.78 -18.72
CA LYS A 297 -4.20 41.51 -17.70
C LYS A 297 -3.33 42.53 -16.96
N LEU A 298 -2.06 42.21 -16.70
CA LEU A 298 -1.10 43.12 -16.07
C LEU A 298 -0.73 44.29 -17.02
N GLU A 299 -0.59 44.06 -18.31
CA GLU A 299 -0.38 45.11 -19.33
C GLU A 299 -1.57 46.09 -19.41
N TYR A 300 -2.82 45.60 -19.30
CA TYR A 300 -4.01 46.44 -19.25
C TYR A 300 -4.06 47.33 -17.99
N PHE A 301 -3.65 46.81 -16.82
CA PHE A 301 -3.59 47.60 -15.59
C PHE A 301 -2.45 48.64 -15.59
N LEU A 302 -1.31 48.33 -16.23
CA LEU A 302 -0.16 49.25 -16.31
C LEU A 302 -0.38 50.39 -17.33
N THR A 303 -1.11 50.15 -18.40
CA THR A 303 -1.46 51.18 -19.40
C THR A 303 -2.53 52.15 -18.91
N GLY A 304 -3.40 51.75 -17.97
CA GLY A 304 -4.40 52.61 -17.34
C GLY A 304 -3.84 53.68 -16.39
N TRP A 305 -2.66 53.46 -15.80
CA TRP A 305 -2.04 54.39 -14.84
C TRP A 305 -1.13 55.44 -15.49
N LYS A 306 -0.85 55.34 -16.79
CA LYS A 306 -0.02 56.32 -17.52
C LYS A 306 -0.81 57.49 -18.12
N ASN A 307 -2.14 57.51 -17.96
CA ASN A 307 -3.04 58.49 -18.59
C ASN A 307 -3.80 59.39 -17.59
N TYR A 308 -3.32 59.51 -16.35
CA TYR A 308 -3.78 60.49 -15.37
C TYR A 308 -2.61 61.25 -14.76
#